data_AF-A0A4Y9P9D5-F1
#
_entry.id   AF-A0A4Y9P9D5-F1
#
_cell.length_a   1.000
_cell.length_b   1.000
_cell.length_c   1.000
_cell.angle_alpha   90.00
_cell.angle_beta   90.00
_cell.angle_gamma   90.00
#
_symmetry.space_group_name_H-M   'P 1'
#
loop_
_entity.id
_entity.type
_entity.pdbx_description
1 polymer ?
#
loop_
_entity_poly.entity_id
_entity_poly.type
_entity_poly.pdbx_seq_one_letter_code
_entity_poly.pdbx_strand_id
1 'polypeptide(L)'
;MDIAKKVITKLPLEELWNEKEILNAQRVSKELNASEIIEMMQSGATFVVADLELRPRWIDPAHRFEFWKTEVKSRLAEPDKPAFLDRFPDEYCYFATKWQLADGLPLIVLERHH
;
A
#
# COMPACT_ATOMS: atom_id res chain seq x y z
N MET A 1 -22.53 -9.47 -2.34
CA MET A 1 -21.27 -9.84 -1.67
C MET A 1 -21.17 -8.99 -0.42
N ASP A 2 -20.89 -9.59 0.73
CA ASP A 2 -20.73 -8.83 1.97
C ASP A 2 -19.33 -8.22 2.00
N ILE A 3 -19.22 -6.91 1.77
CA ILE A 3 -17.93 -6.19 1.77
C ILE A 3 -17.24 -6.36 3.13
N ALA A 4 -18.03 -6.46 4.21
CA ALA A 4 -17.54 -6.74 5.55
C ALA A 4 -17.02 -8.17 5.72
N LYS A 5 -16.93 -8.99 4.66
CA LYS A 5 -16.23 -10.29 4.64
C LYS A 5 -15.23 -10.41 3.49
N LYS A 6 -15.07 -9.36 2.68
CA LYS A 6 -14.17 -9.36 1.53
C LYS A 6 -12.71 -9.26 1.99
N VAL A 7 -11.89 -10.19 1.51
CA VAL A 7 -10.44 -10.25 1.74
C VAL A 7 -9.69 -10.17 0.42
N ILE A 8 -8.40 -9.87 0.49
CA ILE A 8 -7.51 -9.82 -0.66
C ILE A 8 -7.13 -11.25 -1.03
N THR A 9 -7.37 -11.63 -2.27
CA THR A 9 -7.12 -12.99 -2.76
C THR A 9 -5.99 -13.07 -3.77
N LYS A 10 -5.53 -11.92 -4.30
CA LYS A 10 -4.42 -11.84 -5.26
C LYS A 10 -3.69 -10.50 -5.15
N LEU A 11 -2.41 -10.55 -5.50
CA LEU A 11 -1.54 -9.41 -5.75
C LEU A 11 -0.97 -9.56 -7.18
N PRO A 12 -0.81 -8.47 -7.97
CA PRO A 12 -1.09 -7.09 -7.60
C PRO A 12 -2.59 -6.82 -7.39
N LEU A 13 -2.88 -5.88 -6.51
CA LEU A 13 -4.27 -5.53 -6.19
C LEU A 13 -4.90 -4.82 -7.40
N GLU A 14 -6.14 -5.17 -7.73
CA GLU A 14 -6.87 -4.59 -8.87
C GLU A 14 -8.02 -3.67 -8.45
N GLU A 15 -8.53 -3.84 -7.23
CA GLU A 15 -9.67 -3.10 -6.71
C GLU A 15 -9.45 -2.80 -5.23
N LEU A 16 -9.86 -1.62 -4.78
CA LEU A 16 -9.71 -1.17 -3.40
C LEU A 16 -11.08 -1.06 -2.72
N TRP A 17 -11.17 -1.39 -1.44
CA TRP A 17 -12.41 -1.27 -0.67
C TRP A 17 -12.11 -0.90 0.78
N ASN A 18 -13.12 -0.36 1.45
CA ASN A 18 -13.13 -0.10 2.89
C ASN A 18 -14.29 -0.87 3.55
N GLU A 19 -14.63 -0.54 4.79
CA GLU A 19 -15.72 -1.21 5.53
C GLU A 19 -17.11 -0.99 4.95
N LYS A 20 -17.30 0.08 4.16
CA LYS A 20 -18.61 0.54 3.68
C LYS A 20 -18.84 0.20 2.23
N GLU A 21 -17.81 0.36 1.39
CA GLU A 21 -17.97 0.31 -0.05
C GLU A 21 -16.69 -0.10 -0.77
N ILE A 22 -16.87 -0.44 -2.06
CA ILE A 22 -15.78 -0.54 -3.02
C ILE A 22 -15.46 0.87 -3.49
N LEU A 23 -14.18 1.24 -3.42
CA LEU A 23 -13.73 2.57 -3.81
C LEU A 23 -13.46 2.61 -5.31
N ASN A 24 -13.86 3.70 -5.94
CA ASN A 24 -13.44 4.01 -7.30
C ASN A 24 -12.00 4.57 -7.26
N ALA A 25 -11.04 3.66 -7.06
CA ALA A 25 -9.62 3.93 -7.01
C ALA A 25 -8.93 3.22 -8.17
N GLN A 26 -7.98 3.89 -8.82
CA GLN A 26 -7.21 3.31 -9.93
C GLN A 26 -5.73 3.30 -9.61
N ARG A 27 -5.06 2.18 -9.89
CA ARG A 27 -3.60 2.11 -9.92
C ARG A 27 -3.08 2.93 -11.10
N VAL A 28 -2.27 3.95 -10.82
CA VAL A 28 -1.80 4.93 -11.83
C VAL A 28 -0.31 4.81 -12.15
N SER A 29 0.48 4.07 -11.36
CA SER A 29 1.91 3.89 -11.61
C SER A 29 2.38 2.45 -11.39
N LYS A 30 3.61 2.22 -11.86
CA LYS A 30 4.47 1.11 -11.40
C LYS A 30 4.86 1.30 -9.93
N GLU A 31 5.67 0.38 -9.43
CA GLU A 31 6.18 0.38 -8.07
C GLU A 31 6.91 1.70 -7.76
N LEU A 32 6.65 2.25 -6.57
CA LEU A 32 7.19 3.52 -6.08
C LEU A 32 8.47 3.27 -5.28
N ASN A 33 9.45 4.14 -5.47
CA ASN A 33 10.62 4.19 -4.61
C ASN A 33 10.38 5.08 -3.36
N ALA A 34 11.36 5.09 -2.45
CA ALA A 34 11.26 5.82 -1.19
C ALA A 34 11.07 7.34 -1.36
N SER A 35 11.71 7.95 -2.37
CA SER A 35 11.61 9.38 -2.62
C SER A 35 10.21 9.77 -3.10
N GLU A 36 9.64 9.00 -4.01
CA GLU A 36 8.27 9.22 -4.52
C GLU A 36 7.23 9.08 -3.40
N ILE A 37 7.40 8.09 -2.51
CA ILE A 37 6.53 7.91 -1.33
C ILE A 37 6.58 9.13 -0.41
N ILE A 38 7.77 9.69 -0.17
CA ILE A 38 7.94 10.88 0.67
C ILE A 38 7.22 12.09 0.06
N GLU A 39 7.39 12.35 -1.24
CA GLU A 39 6.72 13.44 -1.95
C GLU A 39 5.19 13.31 -1.89
N MET A 40 4.69 12.08 -2.05
CA MET A 40 3.26 11.79 -1.94
C MET A 40 2.72 12.03 -0.53
N MET A 41 3.42 11.58 0.52
CA MET A 41 3.01 11.83 1.91
C MET A 41 2.99 13.31 2.27
N GLN A 42 3.94 14.09 1.73
CA GLN A 42 3.98 15.55 1.87
C GLN A 42 2.78 16.22 1.18
N SER A 43 2.34 15.64 0.06
CA SER A 43 1.14 16.08 -0.67
C SER A 43 -0.19 15.57 -0.05
N GLY A 44 -0.12 14.85 1.08
CA GLY A 44 -1.29 14.40 1.83
C GLY A 44 -1.74 12.97 1.55
N ALA A 45 -1.01 12.18 0.75
CA ALA A 45 -1.33 10.78 0.54
C ALA A 45 -1.24 9.98 1.83
N THR A 46 -2.13 8.99 2.00
CA THR A 46 -2.04 8.00 3.08
C THR A 46 -1.74 6.60 2.54
N PHE A 47 -1.48 5.66 3.45
CA PHE A 47 -1.17 4.28 3.12
C PHE A 47 -2.39 3.37 3.25
N VAL A 48 -2.44 2.37 2.37
CA VAL A 48 -3.29 1.20 2.51
C VAL A 48 -2.43 -0.04 2.37
N VAL A 49 -2.44 -0.93 3.35
CA VAL A 49 -1.69 -2.19 3.29
C VAL A 49 -2.59 -3.28 2.71
N ALA A 50 -2.10 -3.93 1.67
CA ALA A 50 -2.70 -5.07 1.02
C ALA A 50 -1.89 -6.33 1.34
N ASP A 51 -2.50 -7.28 2.05
CA ASP A 51 -1.88 -8.54 2.45
C ASP A 51 -2.88 -9.68 2.14
N LEU A 52 -2.38 -10.80 1.63
CA LEU A 52 -3.22 -11.90 1.20
C LEU A 52 -4.02 -12.46 2.38
N GLU A 53 -5.25 -12.89 2.10
CA GLU A 53 -6.21 -13.41 3.08
C GLU A 53 -6.67 -12.41 4.16
N LEU A 54 -6.14 -11.18 4.13
CA LEU A 54 -6.52 -10.08 5.00
C LEU A 54 -7.35 -9.02 4.26
N ARG A 55 -7.88 -8.07 5.02
CA ARG A 55 -8.57 -6.90 4.45
C ARG A 55 -7.58 -5.77 4.21
N PRO A 56 -7.86 -4.85 3.26
CA PRO A 56 -7.09 -3.63 3.13
C PRO A 56 -7.02 -2.88 4.45
N ARG A 57 -5.83 -2.71 5.00
CA ARG A 57 -5.62 -1.98 6.25
C ARG A 57 -5.31 -0.53 5.93
N TRP A 58 -6.27 0.34 6.24
CA TRP A 58 -6.15 1.78 6.07
C TRP A 58 -5.34 2.39 7.21
N ILE A 59 -4.31 3.15 6.88
CA ILE A 59 -3.52 3.88 7.86
C ILE A 59 -4.13 5.27 8.03
N ASP A 60 -4.32 5.64 9.30
CA ASP A 60 -4.80 6.97 9.65
C ASP A 60 -3.84 8.04 9.07
N PRO A 61 -4.35 9.05 8.32
CA PRO A 61 -3.53 10.14 7.82
C PRO A 61 -2.66 10.83 8.88
N ALA A 62 -3.08 10.86 10.15
CA ALA A 62 -2.31 11.41 11.27
C ALA A 62 -1.06 10.56 11.60
N HIS A 63 -1.11 9.25 11.36
CA HIS A 63 -0.01 8.31 11.68
C HIS A 63 0.85 7.96 10.46
N ARG A 64 0.56 8.48 9.26
CA ARG A 64 1.28 8.10 8.02
C ARG A 64 2.79 8.27 8.09
N PHE A 65 3.29 9.36 8.69
CA PHE A 65 4.73 9.62 8.78
C PHE A 65 5.43 8.72 9.79
N GLU A 66 4.73 8.37 10.88
CA GLU A 66 5.23 7.40 11.86
C GLU A 66 5.31 6.02 11.21
N PHE A 67 4.20 5.59 10.60
CA PHE A 67 4.10 4.31 9.91
C PHE A 67 5.18 4.15 8.82
N TRP A 68 5.43 5.20 8.04
CA TRP A 68 6.55 5.20 7.09
C TRP A 68 7.90 4.92 7.76
N LYS A 69 8.21 5.62 8.86
CA LYS A 69 9.52 5.54 9.52
C LYS A 69 9.75 4.21 10.24
N THR A 70 8.71 3.69 10.88
CA THR A 70 8.82 2.52 11.78
C THR A 70 8.61 1.20 11.05
N GLU A 71 7.86 1.21 9.95
CA GLU A 71 7.41 -0.02 9.30
C GLU A 71 7.81 -0.11 7.83
N VAL A 72 7.43 0.89 7.02
CA VAL A 72 7.55 0.78 5.55
C VAL A 72 8.98 0.98 5.08
N LYS A 73 9.69 1.99 5.61
CA LYS A 73 10.99 2.42 5.09
C LYS A 73 12.04 1.30 5.12
N SER A 74 12.07 0.47 6.16
CA SER A 74 13.02 -0.65 6.30
C SER A 74 12.62 -1.88 5.48
N ARG A 75 11.37 -1.92 4.97
CA ARG A 75 10.78 -3.05 4.27
C ARG A 75 10.36 -2.75 2.84
N LEU A 76 10.65 -1.56 2.34
CA LEU A 76 10.31 -1.18 0.98
C LEU A 76 11.22 -1.89 -0.02
N ALA A 77 10.62 -2.62 -0.95
CA ALA A 77 11.32 -3.18 -2.09
C ALA A 77 11.61 -2.09 -3.13
N GLU A 78 12.80 -2.14 -3.73
CA GLU A 78 13.19 -1.24 -4.81
C GLU A 78 12.56 -1.70 -6.13
N PRO A 79 11.86 -0.83 -6.89
CA PRO A 79 11.16 -1.19 -8.13
C PRO A 79 12.02 -1.95 -9.16
N ASP A 80 13.30 -1.60 -9.26
CA ASP A 80 14.21 -2.13 -10.28
C ASP A 80 15.14 -3.24 -9.76
N LYS A 81 14.90 -3.76 -8.56
CA LYS A 81 15.73 -4.81 -7.96
C LYS A 81 14.89 -6.01 -7.53
N PRO A 82 15.39 -7.23 -7.72
CA PRO A 82 14.76 -8.40 -7.10
C PRO A 82 14.74 -8.23 -5.58
N ALA A 83 13.56 -8.39 -4.99
CA ALA A 83 13.39 -8.44 -3.55
C ALA A 83 13.71 -9.86 -3.07
N PHE A 84 14.70 -9.96 -2.18
CA PHE A 84 15.00 -11.21 -1.48
C PHE A 84 14.54 -11.05 -0.03
N LEU A 85 13.60 -11.89 0.40
CA LEU A 85 12.91 -11.77 1.68
C LEU A 85 13.86 -11.87 2.88
N ASP A 86 14.91 -12.67 2.77
CA ASP A 86 15.99 -12.82 3.76
C ASP A 86 16.75 -11.52 4.08
N ARG A 87 16.58 -10.48 3.25
CA ARG A 87 17.19 -9.15 3.46
C ARG A 87 16.26 -8.18 4.20
N PHE A 88 15.03 -8.57 4.49
CA PHE A 88 14.06 -7.72 5.15
C PHE A 88 13.74 -8.23 6.57
N PRO A 89 13.49 -7.32 7.53
CA PRO A 89 13.08 -7.72 8.87
C PRO A 89 11.79 -8.55 8.85
N ASP A 90 11.81 -9.67 9.60
CA ASP A 90 10.72 -10.66 9.68
C ASP A 90 10.36 -11.32 8.33
N GLU A 91 11.30 -11.28 7.36
CA GLU A 91 11.21 -11.96 6.06
C GLU A 91 10.03 -11.52 5.18
N TYR A 92 9.62 -10.26 5.27
CA TYR A 92 8.62 -9.68 4.37
C TYR A 92 9.00 -8.30 3.86
N CYS A 93 8.50 -7.96 2.67
CA CYS A 93 8.69 -6.65 2.08
C CYS A 93 7.36 -6.06 1.56
N TYR A 94 7.42 -4.77 1.23
CA TYR A 94 6.34 -4.04 0.57
C TYR A 94 6.75 -3.61 -0.82
N PHE A 95 5.90 -3.87 -1.80
CA PHE A 95 5.90 -3.13 -3.06
C PHE A 95 4.87 -2.02 -2.97
N ALA A 96 5.31 -0.77 -3.09
CA ALA A 96 4.43 0.38 -3.03
C ALA A 96 3.92 0.75 -4.42
N THR A 97 2.64 1.06 -4.59
CA THR A 97 2.09 1.52 -5.86
C THR A 97 1.23 2.76 -5.65
N LYS A 98 1.25 3.68 -6.62
CA LYS A 98 0.40 4.87 -6.57
C LYS A 98 -0.99 4.52 -7.05
N TRP A 99 -1.96 4.92 -6.24
CA TRP A 99 -3.36 4.88 -6.57
C TRP A 99 -3.95 6.27 -6.52
N GLN A 100 -5.03 6.48 -7.26
CA GLN A 100 -5.77 7.72 -7.28
C GLN A 100 -7.25 7.42 -7.09
N LEU A 101 -7.86 8.06 -6.09
CA LEU A 101 -9.31 8.06 -5.89
C LEU A 101 -9.99 8.98 -6.90
N ALA A 102 -11.27 8.73 -7.18
CA ALA A 102 -12.07 9.54 -8.10
C ALA A 102 -12.20 11.02 -7.68
N ASP A 103 -12.06 11.32 -6.39
CA ASP A 103 -12.01 12.69 -5.85
C ASP A 103 -10.65 13.39 -6.05
N GLY A 104 -9.68 12.67 -6.64
CA GLY A 104 -8.34 13.15 -6.93
C GLY A 104 -7.33 12.91 -5.80
N LEU A 105 -7.73 12.34 -4.67
CA LEU A 105 -6.82 12.10 -3.55
C LEU A 105 -5.82 10.97 -3.88
N PRO A 106 -4.50 11.22 -3.73
CA PRO A 106 -3.49 10.19 -3.94
C PRO A 106 -3.47 9.19 -2.77
N LEU A 107 -3.32 7.92 -3.10
CA LEU A 107 -3.14 6.83 -2.14
C LEU A 107 -1.86 6.05 -2.46
N ILE A 108 -1.23 5.53 -1.42
CA ILE A 108 -0.08 4.62 -1.54
C ILE A 108 -0.55 3.24 -1.10
N VAL A 109 -0.67 2.31 -2.04
CA VAL A 109 -1.02 0.92 -1.71
C VAL A 109 0.27 0.13 -1.54
N LEU A 110 0.44 -0.49 -0.38
CA LEU A 110 1.58 -1.32 -0.02
C LEU A 110 1.17 -2.78 -0.11
N GLU A 111 1.65 -3.46 -1.14
CA GLU A 111 1.44 -4.89 -1.34
C GLU A 111 2.48 -5.64 -0.52
N ARG A 112 2.05 -6.40 0.49
CA ARG A 112 2.93 -7.17 1.37
C ARG A 112 3.23 -8.53 0.74
N HIS A 113 4.51 -8.86 0.67
CA HIS A 113 5.00 -10.15 0.19
C HIS A 113 5.82 -10.82 1.30
N HIS A 114 5.49 -12.08 1.57
CA HIS A 114 6.17 -12.99 2.50
C HIS A 114 6.70 -14.20 1.73
#